data_AF-A0A975TVI5-F1
#
_entry.id   AF-A0A975TVI5-F1
#
_cell.length_a   1.000
_cell.length_b   1.000
_cell.length_c   1.000
_cell.angle_alpha   90.00
_cell.angle_beta   90.00
_cell.angle_gamma   90.00
#
_symmetry.space_group_name_H-M   'P 1'
#
loop_
_entity.id
_entity.type
_entity.pdbx_description
1 polymer ?
#
loop_
_entity_poly.entity_id
_entity_poly.type
_entity_poly.pdbx_seq_one_letter_code
_entity_poly.pdbx_strand_id
1 'polypeptide(L)'
;MTAIALIEALATLLWSYTALTGTVWALHLRALPKGAHIAAGVELLTHLVPAMIVLVAVVLIGALIGLPSVVAFIAILFPAGCAYGTHMALVEVRDAPSSRRDLPRLALTVFVAAAIVTYRQLI
;
A
#
# COMPACT_ATOMS: atom_id res chain seq x y z
N MET A 1 -22.60 -10.82 -5.17
CA MET A 1 -21.46 -10.17 -4.48
C MET A 1 -21.93 -8.79 -4.03
N THR A 2 -21.80 -8.44 -2.75
CA THR A 2 -22.19 -7.11 -2.25
C THR A 2 -21.08 -6.09 -2.51
N ALA A 3 -21.42 -4.80 -2.66
CA ALA A 3 -20.44 -3.73 -2.86
C ALA A 3 -19.39 -3.66 -1.72
N ILE A 4 -19.83 -3.98 -0.50
CA ILE A 4 -18.97 -4.04 0.70
C ILE A 4 -17.90 -5.14 0.57
N ALA A 5 -18.28 -6.34 0.12
CA ALA A 5 -17.34 -7.44 -0.05
C ALA A 5 -16.27 -7.13 -1.12
N LEU A 6 -16.62 -6.36 -2.15
CA LEU A 6 -15.66 -5.90 -3.16
C LEU A 6 -14.66 -4.89 -2.56
N ILE A 7 -15.14 -3.92 -1.79
CA ILE A 7 -14.29 -2.94 -1.10
C ILE A 7 -13.32 -3.65 -0.15
N GLU A 8 -13.80 -4.62 0.60
CA GLU A 8 -12.97 -5.40 1.53
C GLU A 8 -11.90 -6.21 0.79
N ALA A 9 -12.26 -6.87 -0.31
CA ALA A 9 -11.30 -7.63 -1.12
C ALA A 9 -10.20 -6.72 -1.70
N LEU A 10 -10.58 -5.55 -2.22
CA LEU A 10 -9.63 -4.56 -2.74
C LEU A 10 -8.72 -4.01 -1.63
N ALA A 11 -9.29 -3.64 -0.49
CA ALA A 11 -8.53 -3.17 0.67
C ALA A 11 -7.54 -4.24 1.15
N THR A 12 -7.97 -5.51 1.20
CA THR A 12 -7.12 -6.63 1.59
C THR A 12 -5.95 -6.83 0.62
N LEU A 13 -6.21 -6.71 -0.69
CA LEU A 13 -5.17 -6.77 -1.71
C LEU A 13 -4.13 -5.65 -1.54
N LEU A 14 -4.59 -4.42 -1.35
CA LEU A 14 -3.72 -3.26 -1.18
C LEU A 14 -2.90 -3.33 0.12
N TRP A 15 -3.50 -3.79 1.21
CA TRP A 15 -2.79 -4.03 2.47
C TRP A 15 -1.76 -5.13 2.36
N SER A 16 -2.10 -6.23 1.69
CA SER A 16 -1.15 -7.33 1.43
C SER A 16 0.04 -6.84 0.62
N TYR A 17 -0.22 -6.04 -0.41
CA TYR A 17 0.84 -5.45 -1.24
C TYR A 17 1.74 -4.52 -0.43
N THR A 18 1.12 -3.63 0.36
CA THR A 18 1.83 -2.68 1.24
C THR A 18 2.72 -3.42 2.22
N ALA A 19 2.20 -4.44 2.90
CA ALA A 19 2.94 -5.21 3.90
C ALA A 19 4.12 -5.95 3.28
N LEU A 20 3.92 -6.63 2.14
CA LEU A 20 4.98 -7.35 1.46
C LEU A 20 6.05 -6.40 0.90
N THR A 21 5.63 -5.31 0.27
CA THR A 21 6.54 -4.30 -0.30
C THR A 21 7.33 -3.60 0.80
N GLY A 22 6.67 -3.21 1.89
CA GLY A 22 7.31 -2.64 3.08
C GLY A 22 8.29 -3.61 3.74
N THR A 23 7.97 -4.91 3.79
CA THR A 23 8.89 -5.94 4.31
C THR A 23 10.13 -6.05 3.43
N VAL A 24 9.97 -6.11 2.11
CA VAL A 24 11.10 -6.18 1.17
C VAL A 24 11.96 -4.91 1.27
N TRP A 25 11.34 -3.73 1.36
CA TRP A 25 12.04 -2.47 1.60
C TRP A 25 12.83 -2.49 2.90
N ALA A 26 12.21 -2.91 4.01
CA ALA A 26 12.88 -3.02 5.30
C ALA A 26 14.06 -4.01 5.29
N LEU A 27 13.96 -5.09 4.52
CA LEU A 27 15.08 -6.02 4.32
C LEU A 27 16.24 -5.37 3.55
N HIS A 28 15.96 -4.55 2.54
CA HIS A 28 17.00 -3.80 1.83
C HIS A 28 17.62 -2.73 2.71
N LEU A 29 16.82 -2.07 3.57
CA LEU A 29 17.35 -1.10 4.53
C LEU A 29 18.42 -1.73 5.43
N ARG A 30 18.23 -2.97 5.89
CA ARG A 30 19.23 -3.64 6.76
C ARG A 30 20.59 -3.85 6.09
N ALA A 31 20.63 -3.88 4.76
CA ALA A 31 21.87 -4.02 4.01
C ALA A 31 22.58 -2.67 3.75
N LEU A 32 21.94 -1.54 4.06
CA LEU A 32 22.52 -0.22 3.83
C LEU A 32 23.61 0.15 4.87
N PRO A 33 24.56 1.03 4.50
CA PRO A 33 25.53 1.60 5.43
C PRO A 33 24.85 2.34 6.58
N LYS A 34 25.49 2.35 7.76
CA LYS A 34 25.03 3.11 8.93
C LYS A 34 24.84 4.58 8.55
N GLY A 35 23.65 5.13 8.82
CA GLY A 35 23.27 6.51 8.51
C GLY A 35 22.39 6.65 7.26
N ALA A 36 22.51 5.75 6.28
CA ALA A 36 21.68 5.78 5.07
C ALA A 36 20.22 5.38 5.33
N HIS A 37 19.93 4.69 6.44
CA HIS A 37 18.55 4.33 6.82
C HIS A 37 17.67 5.55 7.11
N ILE A 38 18.25 6.65 7.63
CA ILE A 38 17.51 7.87 7.94
C ILE A 38 17.09 8.54 6.63
N ALA A 39 18.00 8.65 5.67
CA ALA A 39 17.70 9.20 4.35
C ALA A 39 16.59 8.41 3.64
N ALA A 40 16.69 7.08 3.62
CA ALA A 40 15.65 6.23 3.03
C ALA A 40 14.30 6.31 3.77
N GLY A 41 14.31 6.52 5.09
CA GLY A 41 13.09 6.77 5.86
C GLY A 41 12.44 8.12 5.55
N VAL A 42 13.25 9.17 5.38
CA VAL A 42 12.78 10.49 4.95
C VAL A 42 12.21 10.42 3.54
N GLU A 43 12.86 9.70 2.63
CA GLU A 43 12.39 9.50 1.26
C GLU A 43 11.03 8.79 1.23
N LEU A 44 10.84 7.73 2.03
CA LEU A 44 9.52 7.12 2.22
C LEU A 44 8.46 8.14 2.67
N LEU A 45 8.80 9.03 3.61
CA LEU A 45 7.89 10.10 4.04
C LEU A 45 7.58 11.08 2.90
N THR A 46 8.55 11.40 2.03
CA THR A 46 8.30 12.28 0.88
C THR A 46 7.31 11.70 -0.12
N HIS A 47 7.17 10.37 -0.21
CA HIS A 47 6.13 9.71 -1.02
C HIS A 47 4.80 9.57 -0.30
N LEU A 48 4.82 9.40 1.02
CA LEU A 48 3.61 9.25 1.84
C LEU A 48 2.86 10.58 2.03
N VAL A 49 3.59 11.69 2.23
CA VAL A 49 2.98 13.00 2.51
C VAL A 49 2.03 13.44 1.38
N PRO A 50 2.42 13.39 0.08
CA PRO A 50 1.51 13.68 -1.02
C PRO A 50 0.27 12.76 -1.02
N ALA A 51 0.45 11.46 -0.77
CA ALA A 51 -0.67 10.52 -0.71
C ALA A 51 -1.63 10.86 0.45
N MET A 52 -1.10 11.27 1.61
CA MET A 52 -1.91 11.74 2.73
C MET A 52 -2.65 13.03 2.42
N ILE A 53 -2.02 13.99 1.74
CA ILE A 53 -2.67 15.24 1.31
C ILE A 53 -3.85 14.92 0.39
N VAL A 54 -3.65 14.04 -0.60
CA VAL A 54 -4.70 13.60 -1.51
C VAL A 54 -5.83 12.91 -0.75
N LEU A 55 -5.50 12.00 0.18
CA LEU A 55 -6.50 11.33 1.02
C LEU A 55 -7.36 12.33 1.80
N VAL A 56 -6.71 13.29 2.48
CA VAL A 56 -7.40 14.32 3.26
C VAL A 56 -8.28 15.18 2.35
N ALA A 57 -7.78 15.62 1.19
CA ALA A 57 -8.54 16.42 0.24
C ALA A 57 -9.78 15.66 -0.27
N VAL A 58 -9.64 14.39 -0.64
CA VAL A 58 -10.77 13.56 -1.10
C VAL A 58 -11.80 13.36 0.01
N VAL A 59 -11.37 13.12 1.25
CA VAL A 59 -12.26 12.98 2.40
C VAL A 59 -13.02 14.27 2.69
N LEU A 60 -12.33 15.41 2.68
CA LEU A 60 -12.96 16.72 2.91
C LEU A 60 -13.97 17.06 1.81
N ILE A 61 -13.59 16.89 0.54
CA ILE A 61 -14.50 17.11 -0.60
C ILE A 61 -15.71 16.17 -0.48
N GLY A 62 -15.48 14.89 -0.19
CA GLY A 62 -16.56 13.90 -0.05
C GLY A 62 -17.53 14.23 1.08
N ALA A 63 -17.01 14.72 2.21
CA ALA A 63 -17.84 15.20 3.31
C ALA A 63 -18.68 16.43 2.92
N LEU A 64 -18.11 17.37 2.14
CA LEU A 64 -18.82 18.57 1.69
C LEU A 64 -19.98 18.29 0.74
N ILE A 65 -19.85 17.27 -0.13
CA ILE A 65 -20.92 16.87 -1.07
C ILE A 65 -21.88 15.83 -0.49
N GLY A 66 -21.73 15.48 0.80
CA GLY A 66 -22.62 14.55 1.49
C GLY A 66 -22.52 13.10 1.03
N LEU A 67 -21.34 12.65 0.55
CA LEU A 67 -21.15 11.25 0.18
C LEU A 67 -21.30 10.34 1.41
N PRO A 68 -22.28 9.42 1.44
CA PRO A 68 -22.46 8.51 2.58
C PRO A 68 -21.28 7.54 2.78
N SER A 69 -20.43 7.38 1.76
CA SER A 69 -19.44 6.32 1.66
C SER A 69 -17.99 6.79 1.88
N VAL A 70 -17.76 7.91 2.57
CA VAL A 70 -16.40 8.40 2.90
C VAL A 70 -15.54 7.30 3.55
N VAL A 71 -16.13 6.47 4.41
CA VAL A 71 -15.45 5.33 5.04
C VAL A 71 -14.96 4.31 4.01
N ALA A 72 -15.76 4.01 2.98
CA ALA A 72 -15.37 3.10 1.91
C ALA A 72 -14.24 3.66 1.05
N PHE A 73 -14.24 4.97 0.80
CA PHE A 73 -13.14 5.62 0.09
C PHE A 73 -11.83 5.56 0.89
N ILE A 74 -11.88 5.84 2.20
CA ILE A 74 -10.70 5.74 3.07
C ILE A 74 -10.17 4.31 3.10
N ALA A 75 -11.06 3.31 3.17
CA ALA A 75 -10.69 1.89 3.20
C ALA A 75 -9.85 1.45 1.99
N ILE A 76 -9.96 2.15 0.85
CA ILE A 76 -9.19 1.87 -0.36
C ILE A 76 -8.03 2.86 -0.52
N LEU A 77 -8.29 4.17 -0.38
CA LEU A 77 -7.31 5.22 -0.65
C LEU A 77 -6.15 5.19 0.34
N PHE A 78 -6.40 4.89 1.61
CA PHE A 78 -5.35 4.82 2.61
C PHE A 78 -4.34 3.70 2.31
N PRO A 79 -4.75 2.41 2.18
CA PRO A 79 -3.79 1.38 1.81
C PRO A 79 -3.22 1.56 0.40
N ALA A 80 -3.94 2.19 -0.54
CA ALA A 80 -3.37 2.54 -1.85
C ALA A 80 -2.23 3.57 -1.73
N GLY A 81 -2.37 4.58 -0.89
CA GLY A 81 -1.31 5.55 -0.60
C GLY A 81 -0.08 4.89 0.04
N CYS A 82 -0.30 3.98 0.99
CA CYS A 82 0.79 3.21 1.60
C CYS A 82 1.47 2.26 0.60
N ALA A 83 0.69 1.58 -0.24
CA ALA A 83 1.19 0.73 -1.32
C ALA A 83 2.08 1.51 -2.29
N TYR A 84 1.62 2.71 -2.69
CA TYR A 84 2.38 3.61 -3.55
C TYR A 84 3.67 4.07 -2.88
N GLY A 85 3.60 4.62 -1.67
CA GLY A 85 4.77 5.16 -0.97
C GLY A 85 5.85 4.10 -0.70
N THR A 86 5.44 2.91 -0.23
CA THR A 86 6.38 1.80 0.00
C THR A 86 6.96 1.26 -1.31
N HIS A 87 6.20 1.27 -2.40
CA HIS A 87 6.70 0.84 -3.71
C HIS A 87 7.74 1.80 -4.27
N MET A 88 7.48 3.11 -4.23
CA MET A 88 8.43 4.13 -4.69
C MET A 88 9.73 4.08 -3.89
N ALA A 89 9.62 4.05 -2.55
CA ALA A 89 10.79 3.91 -1.68
C ALA A 89 11.59 2.62 -1.94
N LEU A 90 10.92 1.53 -2.33
CA LEU A 90 11.61 0.30 -2.71
C LEU A 90 12.31 0.40 -4.07
N VAL A 91 11.71 1.09 -5.04
CA VAL A 91 12.30 1.31 -6.37
C VAL A 91 13.57 2.14 -6.26
N GLU A 92 13.54 3.20 -5.45
CA GLU A 92 14.71 4.06 -5.18
C GLU A 92 15.86 3.30 -4.52
N VAL A 93 15.57 2.54 -3.46
CA VAL A 93 16.59 1.72 -2.78
C VAL A 93 17.19 0.64 -3.69
N ARG A 94 16.44 0.16 -4.70
CA ARG A 94 16.90 -0.88 -5.62
C ARG A 94 17.66 -0.35 -6.84
N ASP A 95 17.66 0.97 -7.04
CA ASP A 95 18.37 1.67 -8.12
C ASP A 95 18.14 1.07 -9.53
N ALA A 96 16.99 0.38 -9.75
CA ALA A 96 16.59 -0.20 -11.04
C ALA A 96 15.14 -0.72 -11.05
N PRO A 97 14.28 -0.26 -11.98
CA PRO A 97 12.97 -0.85 -12.22
C PRO A 97 13.13 -2.20 -12.96
N SER A 98 13.10 -3.31 -12.23
CA SER A 98 13.20 -4.66 -12.81
C SER A 98 11.88 -5.42 -12.65
N SER A 99 11.02 -5.30 -13.67
CA SER A 99 9.70 -5.96 -13.77
C SER A 99 9.75 -7.48 -13.46
N ARG A 100 10.81 -8.19 -13.86
CA ARG A 100 11.00 -9.63 -13.53
C ARG A 100 11.16 -9.93 -12.04
N ARG A 101 11.74 -9.01 -11.27
CA ARG A 101 11.92 -9.19 -9.82
C ARG A 101 10.66 -8.81 -9.02
N ASP A 102 9.73 -8.10 -9.63
CA ASP A 102 8.46 -7.71 -8.98
C ASP A 102 7.35 -8.75 -9.17
N LEU A 103 7.41 -9.55 -10.24
CA LEU A 103 6.53 -10.70 -10.50
C LEU A 103 6.29 -11.63 -9.29
N PRO A 104 7.33 -12.15 -8.60
CA PRO A 104 7.11 -13.03 -7.45
C PRO A 104 6.43 -12.31 -6.28
N ARG A 105 6.72 -11.02 -6.07
CA ARG A 105 6.08 -10.21 -5.03
C ARG A 105 4.60 -9.97 -5.34
N LEU A 106 4.27 -9.69 -6.59
CA LEU A 106 2.88 -9.52 -7.05
C LEU A 106 2.11 -10.83 -6.94
N ALA A 107 2.71 -11.96 -7.37
CA ALA A 107 2.08 -13.28 -7.24
C ALA A 107 1.82 -13.63 -5.76
N LEU A 108 2.80 -13.39 -4.88
CA LEU A 108 2.65 -13.61 -3.44
C LEU A 108 1.58 -12.69 -2.84
N THR A 109 1.49 -11.44 -3.30
CA THR A 109 0.46 -10.48 -2.88
C THR A 109 -0.93 -11.01 -3.19
N VAL A 110 -1.15 -11.44 -4.45
CA VAL A 110 -2.44 -12.00 -4.88
C VAL A 110 -2.75 -13.26 -4.08
N PHE A 111 -1.77 -14.13 -3.88
CA PHE A 111 -1.93 -15.36 -3.10
C PHE A 111 -2.32 -15.08 -1.64
N VAL A 112 -1.61 -14.19 -0.95
CA VAL A 112 -1.89 -13.82 0.44
C VAL A 112 -3.26 -13.16 0.56
N ALA A 113 -3.59 -12.24 -0.34
CA ALA A 113 -4.89 -11.58 -0.35
C ALA A 113 -6.02 -12.58 -0.59
N ALA A 114 -5.87 -13.48 -1.56
CA ALA A 114 -6.84 -14.54 -1.83
C ALA A 114 -7.02 -15.47 -0.63
N ALA A 115 -5.93 -15.87 0.02
CA ALA A 115 -5.96 -16.70 1.22
C ALA A 115 -6.71 -16.02 2.38
N ILE A 116 -6.45 -14.73 2.64
CA ILE A 116 -7.12 -13.96 3.69
C ILE A 116 -8.61 -13.82 3.38
N VAL A 117 -8.98 -13.47 2.15
CA VAL A 117 -10.39 -13.32 1.74
C VAL A 117 -11.12 -14.66 1.87
N THR A 118 -10.49 -15.76 1.42
CA THR A 118 -11.09 -17.10 1.50
C THR A 118 -11.26 -17.52 2.95
N TYR A 119 -10.24 -17.31 3.80
CA TYR A 119 -10.32 -17.62 5.22
C TYR A 119 -11.44 -16.86 5.92
N ARG A 120 -11.63 -15.57 5.61
CA ARG A 120 -12.73 -14.75 6.15
C ARG A 120 -14.11 -15.17 5.66
N GLN A 121 -14.20 -15.78 4.48
CA GLN A 121 -15.48 -16.28 3.96
C GLN A 121 -15.88 -17.64 4.55
N LEU A 122 -14.92 -18.37 5.14
CA LEU A 122 -15.13 -19.70 5.71
C LEU A 122 -15.42 -19.68 7.22
N ILE A 123 -15.20 -18.56 7.90
CA ILE A 123 -15.43 -18.34 9.35
C ILE A 123 -16.55 -17.33 9.52
#